data_AF-A0A015JVA6-F1
#
_entry.id   AF-A0A015JVA6-F1
#
_cell.length_a   1.000
_cell.length_b   1.000
_cell.length_c   1.000
_cell.angle_alpha   90.00
_cell.angle_beta   90.00
_cell.angle_gamma   90.00
#
_symmetry.space_group_name_H-M   'P 1'
#
loop_
_entity.id
_entity.type
_entity.pdbx_description
1 polymer ?
#
loop_
_entity_poly.entity_id
_entity_poly.type
_entity_poly.pdbx_seq_one_letter_code
_entity_poly.pdbx_strand_id
1 'polypeptide(L)' 'MNSSFRFLGVWFNVAGSRDFVKKQVARECNSFAATARPAKLSAKQVVYLHNTVLIPKLEYRMQVKHDWRRRRS' A
#
# COMPACT_ATOMS: atom_id res chain seq x y z
N MET A 1 0.26 16.57 -16.63
CA MET A 1 0.05 15.15 -16.96
C MET A 1 0.23 14.30 -15.70
N ASN A 2 -0.87 13.83 -15.10
CA ASN A 2 -0.81 12.91 -13.95
C ASN A 2 -0.66 11.47 -14.47
N SER A 3 0.56 11.11 -14.89
CA SER A 3 0.83 9.74 -15.34
C SER A 3 0.90 8.80 -14.13
N SER A 4 0.17 7.69 -14.21
CA SER A 4 0.21 6.62 -13.22
C SER A 4 0.43 5.28 -13.92
N PHE A 5 1.18 4.38 -13.30
CA PHE A 5 1.51 3.06 -13.83
C PHE A 5 1.37 2.00 -12.76
N ARG A 6 1.19 0.73 -13.15
CA ARG A 6 1.02 -0.38 -12.22
C ARG A 6 2.24 -1.29 -12.27
N PHE A 7 2.85 -1.57 -11.13
CA PHE A 7 3.98 -2.50 -11.02
C PHE A 7 3.75 -3.43 -9.82
N LEU A 8 3.92 -4.74 -10.01
CA LEU A 8 3.63 -5.79 -9.01
C LEU A 8 2.24 -5.62 -8.33
N GLY A 9 1.24 -5.23 -9.11
CA GLY A 9 -0.13 -5.02 -8.61
C GLY A 9 -0.37 -3.70 -7.86
N VAL A 10 0.66 -2.88 -7.66
CA VAL A 10 0.63 -1.59 -6.96
C VAL A 10 0.56 -0.44 -7.95
N TRP A 11 -0.29 0.56 -7.68
CA TRP A 11 -0.35 1.78 -8.49
C TRP A 11 0.73 2.76 -8.05
N PHE A 12 1.41 3.35 -9.01
CA PHE A 12 2.45 4.34 -8.85
C PHE A 12 2.04 5.61 -9.57
N ASN A 13 2.27 6.76 -8.94
CA ASN A 13 2.03 8.06 -9.57
C ASN A 13 3.36 8.74 -9.82
N VAL A 14 3.65 9.04 -11.09
CA VAL A 14 4.89 9.67 -11.54
C VAL A 14 5.03 11.09 -10.99
N ALA A 15 3.92 11.78 -10.70
CA ALA A 15 3.90 13.12 -10.14
C ALA A 15 4.09 13.17 -8.61
N GLY A 16 4.18 12.03 -7.91
CA GLY A 16 4.53 11.99 -6.49
C GLY A 16 3.52 12.67 -5.54
N SER A 17 2.26 12.85 -5.93
CA SER A 17 1.24 13.50 -5.10
C SER A 17 1.03 12.80 -3.74
N ARG A 18 1.02 13.56 -2.65
CA ARG A 18 0.80 13.04 -1.28
C ARG A 18 -0.63 12.53 -1.09
N ASP A 19 -1.61 13.19 -1.70
CA ASP A 19 -3.02 12.80 -1.59
C ASP A 19 -3.33 11.52 -2.35
N PHE A 20 -2.63 11.28 -3.45
CA PHE A 20 -2.68 10.00 -4.16
C PHE A 20 -2.23 8.84 -3.25
N VAL A 21 -1.09 9.01 -2.56
CA VAL A 21 -0.59 7.99 -1.61
C VAL A 21 -1.59 7.77 -0.48
N LYS A 22 -2.15 8.84 0.11
CA LYS A 22 -3.17 8.72 1.17
C LYS A 22 -4.40 7.94 0.68
N LYS A 23 -4.93 8.28 -0.50
CA LYS A 23 -6.08 7.58 -1.10
C LYS A 23 -5.76 6.11 -1.38
N GLN A 24 -4.56 5.81 -1.84
CA GLN A 24 -4.13 4.45 -2.14
C GLN A 24 -3.92 3.60 -0.88
N VAL A 25 -3.36 4.17 0.18
CA VAL A 25 -3.24 3.50 1.49
C VAL A 25 -4.63 3.20 2.05
N ALA A 26 -5.53 4.19 2.07
CA ALA A 26 -6.89 4.01 2.54
C ALA A 26 -7.65 2.93 1.76
N ARG A 27 -7.52 2.92 0.43
CA ARG A 27 -8.12 1.88 -0.42
C ARG A 27 -7.60 0.49 -0.09
N GLU A 28 -6.30 0.35 0.15
CA GLU A 28 -5.70 -0.94 0.46
C GLU A 28 -6.16 -1.47 1.82
N CYS A 29 -6.21 -0.61 2.84
CA CYS A 29 -6.74 -0.97 4.15
C CYS A 29 -8.22 -1.37 4.07
N ASN A 30 -9.02 -0.62 3.30
CA ASN A 30 -10.44 -0.96 3.08
C ASN A 30 -10.61 -2.29 2.34
N SER A 31 -9.78 -2.56 1.34
CA SER A 31 -9.79 -3.84 0.61
C SER A 31 -9.39 -4.99 1.53
N PHE A 32 -8.35 -4.81 2.36
CA PHE A 32 -7.92 -5.82 3.32
C PHE A 32 -9.02 -6.12 4.34
N ALA A 33 -9.65 -5.09 4.90
CA ALA A 33 -10.78 -5.25 5.82
C ALA A 33 -11.97 -5.94 5.15
N ALA A 34 -12.28 -5.61 3.89
CA ALA A 34 -13.36 -6.26 3.15
C ALA A 34 -13.12 -7.76 2.91
N THR A 35 -11.86 -8.18 2.72
CA THR A 35 -11.48 -9.59 2.61
C THR A 35 -11.41 -10.30 3.96
N ALA A 36 -10.90 -9.64 5.00
CA ALA A 36 -10.73 -10.22 6.32
C ALA A 36 -12.05 -10.37 7.10
N ARG A 37 -12.99 -9.43 6.91
CA ARG A 37 -14.26 -9.37 7.65
C ARG A 37 -15.19 -10.59 7.46
N PRO A 38 -15.38 -11.16 6.26
CA PRO A 38 -16.18 -12.38 6.08
C PRO A 38 -15.41 -13.65 6.48
N ALA A 39 -14.08 -13.60 6.53
CA ALA A 39 -13.27 -14.74 6.96
C ALA A 39 -13.38 -14.85 8.50
N LYS A 40 -13.84 -15.99 9.01
CA LYS A 40 -13.89 -16.28 10.46
C LYS A 40 -12.46 -16.47 11.02
N LEU A 41 -11.69 -15.40 11.05
CA LEU A 41 -10.30 -15.38 11.47
C LEU A 41 -10.23 -15.16 12.99
N SER A 42 -9.35 -15.92 13.65
CA SER A 42 -8.97 -15.64 15.03
C SER A 42 -8.17 -14.35 15.14
N ALA A 43 -8.16 -13.73 16.31
CA ALA A 43 -7.36 -12.53 16.58
C ALA A 43 -5.87 -12.73 16.22
N LYS A 44 -5.30 -13.92 16.51
CA LYS A 44 -3.90 -14.25 16.15
C LYS A 44 -3.68 -14.27 14.63
N GLN A 45 -4.61 -14.81 13.86
CA GLN A 45 -4.52 -14.81 12.40
C GLN A 45 -4.62 -13.40 11.82
N VAL A 46 -5.50 -12.56 12.38
CA VAL A 46 -5.61 -11.16 11.98
C VAL A 46 -4.32 -10.39 12.25
N VAL A 47 -3.71 -10.58 13.44
CA VAL A 47 -2.42 -9.97 13.79
C VAL A 47 -1.31 -10.45 12.86
N TYR A 48 -1.25 -11.75 12.58
CA TYR A 48 -0.28 -12.31 11.65
C TYR A 48 -0.42 -11.68 10.26
N LEU A 49 -1.62 -11.66 9.68
CA LEU A 49 -1.87 -11.08 8.37
C LEU A 49 -1.55 -9.58 8.31
N HIS A 50 -1.83 -8.83 9.38
CA HIS A 50 -1.42 -7.43 9.46
C HIS A 50 0.10 -7.27 9.38
N ASN A 51 0.83 -8.05 10.18
CA ASN A 51 2.29 -7.93 10.29
C ASN A 51 3.02 -8.44 9.05
N THR A 52 2.55 -9.53 8.43
CA THR A 52 3.28 -10.17 7.31
C THR A 52 2.80 -9.72 5.93
N VAL A 53 1.58 -9.18 5.83
CA VAL A 53 0.99 -8.80 4.53
C VAL A 53 0.70 -7.31 4.45
N LEU A 54 -0.08 -6.77 5.39
CA LEU A 54 -0.56 -5.39 5.28
C LEU A 54 0.58 -4.38 5.47
N ILE A 55 1.35 -4.50 6.55
CA ILE A 55 2.46 -3.57 6.87
C ILE A 55 3.50 -3.53 5.74
N PRO A 56 4.08 -4.66 5.27
CA PRO A 56 5.07 -4.63 4.20
C PRO A 56 4.53 -4.05 2.88
N LYS A 57 3.25 -4.31 2.56
CA LYS A 57 2.61 -3.78 1.35
C LYS A 57 2.41 -2.27 1.42
N LEU A 58 2.09 -1.74 2.59
CA LEU A 58 1.99 -0.30 2.84
C LEU A 58 3.36 0.37 2.84
N GLU A 59 4.35 -0.24 3.50
CA GLU A 59 5.74 0.23 3.51
C GLU A 59 6.30 0.33 2.10
N TYR A 60 6.14 -0.71 1.28
CA TYR A 60 6.56 -0.69 -0.13
C TYR A 60 5.91 0.46 -0.90
N ARG A 61 4.61 0.72 -0.68
CA ARG A 61 3.87 1.82 -1.32
C ARG A 61 4.31 3.21 -0.86
N MET A 62 4.80 3.33 0.37
CA MET A 62 5.26 4.58 0.96
C MET A 62 6.76 4.85 0.68
N GLN A 63 7.60 3.80 0.69
CA GLN A 63 9.05 3.87 0.46
C GLN A 63 9.44 4.29 -0.96
N VAL A 64 8.57 4.10 -1.95
CA VAL A 64 8.80 4.62 -3.30
C VAL A 64 8.97 6.15 -3.31
N LYS A 65 8.64 6.88 -2.24
CA LYS A 65 9.04 8.30 -2.12
C LYS A 65 10.47 8.54 -1.63
N HIS A 66 11.06 7.64 -0.85
CA HIS A 66 12.39 7.84 -0.26
C HIS A 66 13.52 7.43 -1.22
N ASP A 67 13.35 6.29 -1.92
CA ASP A 67 14.39 5.75 -2.81
C ASP A 67 14.48 6.47 -4.16
N TRP A 68 13.38 7.04 -4.64
CA TRP A 68 13.39 7.91 -5.82
C TRP A 68 14.12 9.24 -5.61
N ARG A 69 14.30 9.68 -4.34
CA ARG A 69 15.00 10.93 -4.02
C ARG A 69 16.53 10.76 -4.01
N ARG A 70 17.03 9.54 -3.81
CA ARG A 70 18.48 9.22 -3.84
C ARG A 70 19.02 8.87 -5.21
N ARG A 71 18.20 8.33 -6.12
CA ARG A 71 18.65 7.99 -7.50
C ARG A 71 18.70 9.20 -8.46
N ARG A 72 18.42 10.40 -7.98
CA ARG A 72 18.45 11.67 -8.75
C ARG A 72 19.46 12.70 -8.19
N SER A 73 20.36 12.28 -7.31
CA SER A 73 21.53 13.08 -6.88
C SER A 73 22.79 12.60 -7.58
#